data_AF-A0A374I6A0-F1
#
_entry.id   AF-A0A374I6A0-F1
#
_cell.length_a   1.000
_cell.length_b   1.000
_cell.length_c   1.000
_cell.angle_alpha   90.00
_cell.angle_beta   90.00
_cell.angle_gamma   90.00
#
_symmetry.space_group_name_H-M   'P 1'
#
loop_
_entity.id
_entity.type
_entity.pdbx_description
1 polymer ?
#
loop_
_entity_poly.entity_id
_entity_poly.type
_entity_poly.pdbx_seq_one_letter_code
_entity_poly.pdbx_strand_id
1 'polypeptide(L)'
;MEEYEVIRIPVSDGTEKEFAIMDTFTVEEKHYMAVSLIEEDEIQEGVYLYRYRDAEDGDIVVEQITEPAEYKRVSRAYEAR
;
A
#
# COMPACT_ATOMS: atom_id res chain seq x y z
N MET A 1 -16.54 1.77 -15.10
CA MET A 1 -15.08 1.64 -14.88
C MET A 1 -14.90 1.96 -13.42
N GLU A 2 -14.42 1.03 -12.61
CA GLU A 2 -14.02 1.39 -11.25
C GLU A 2 -12.81 2.30 -11.38
N GLU A 3 -12.96 3.55 -10.94
CA GLU A 3 -11.83 4.48 -10.85
C GLU A 3 -11.08 4.14 -9.57
N TYR A 4 -9.94 3.47 -9.73
CA TYR A 4 -9.02 3.23 -8.63
C TYR A 4 -8.20 4.49 -8.38
N GLU A 5 -7.99 4.84 -7.12
CA GLU A 5 -7.01 5.86 -6.77
C GLU A 5 -5.61 5.31 -7.04
N VAL A 6 -4.74 6.11 -7.65
CA VAL A 6 -3.38 5.71 -8.03
C VAL A 6 -2.38 6.43 -7.15
N ILE A 7 -1.40 5.69 -6.64
CA ILE A 7 -0.28 6.21 -5.86
C ILE A 7 1.05 5.84 -6.53
N ARG A 8 2.02 6.76 -6.44
CA ARG A 8 3.41 6.53 -6.87
C ARG A 8 4.27 6.25 -5.64
N ILE A 9 4.91 5.10 -5.63
CA ILE A 9 5.75 4.66 -4.51
C ILE A 9 7.19 4.45 -5.04
N PRO A 10 8.20 5.11 -4.44
CA PRO A 10 9.59 4.80 -4.74
C PRO A 10 9.92 3.40 -4.22
N VAL A 11 10.40 2.53 -5.10
CA VAL A 11 10.81 1.17 -4.77
C VAL A 11 12.33 1.06 -4.66
N SER A 12 12.81 -0.07 -4.13
CA SER A 12 14.22 -0.23 -3.75
C SER A 12 15.22 -0.15 -4.91
N ASP A 13 14.78 -0.27 -6.16
CA ASP A 13 15.63 -0.12 -7.35
C ASP A 13 15.91 1.35 -7.72
N GLY A 14 15.32 2.31 -7.00
CA GLY A 14 15.47 3.74 -7.22
C GLY A 14 14.48 4.32 -8.24
N THR A 15 13.56 3.52 -8.75
CA THR A 15 12.44 3.97 -9.61
C THR A 15 11.17 4.23 -8.78
N GLU A 16 10.26 5.01 -9.33
CA GLU A 16 8.90 5.13 -8.83
C GLU A 16 7.99 4.23 -9.67
N LYS A 17 7.16 3.45 -9.00
CA LYS A 17 6.15 2.61 -9.64
C LYS A 17 4.75 3.09 -9.28
N GLU A 18 3.82 2.95 -10.22
CA GLU A 18 2.41 3.26 -10.02
C GLU A 18 1.67 2.05 -9.45
N PHE A 19 0.82 2.30 -8.46
CA PHE A 19 0.00 1.28 -7.86
C PHE A 19 -1.45 1.76 -7.74
N ALA A 20 -2.38 0.86 -8.00
CA ALA A 20 -3.80 1.05 -7.70
C ALA A 20 -4.02 0.78 -6.21
N ILE A 21 -4.70 1.69 -5.51
CA ILE A 21 -5.12 1.50 -4.14
C ILE A 21 -6.37 0.61 -4.15
N MET A 22 -6.23 -0.58 -3.58
CA MET A 22 -7.29 -1.59 -3.52
C MET A 22 -8.13 -1.43 -2.25
N ASP A 23 -7.47 -1.15 -1.12
CA ASP A 23 -8.13 -0.99 0.18
C ASP A 23 -7.24 -0.21 1.15
N THR A 24 -7.86 0.40 2.17
CA THR A 24 -7.17 0.99 3.32
C THR A 24 -7.80 0.51 4.62
N PHE A 25 -6.96 0.31 5.63
CA PHE A 25 -7.39 -0.28 6.90
C PHE A 25 -6.48 0.08 8.06
N THR A 26 -6.98 -0.16 9.27
CA THR A 26 -6.27 0.15 10.51
C THR A 26 -6.02 -1.13 11.31
N VAL A 27 -4.79 -1.32 11.77
CA VAL A 27 -4.39 -2.41 12.68
C VAL A 27 -3.56 -1.81 13.80
N GLU A 28 -3.90 -2.10 15.06
CA GLU A 28 -3.16 -1.59 16.23
C GLU A 28 -2.91 -0.06 16.15
N GLU A 29 -3.94 0.70 15.81
CA GLU A 29 -3.90 2.18 15.69
C GLU A 29 -2.98 2.73 14.59
N LYS A 30 -2.45 1.87 13.72
CA LYS A 30 -1.67 2.26 12.54
C LYS A 30 -2.48 2.05 11.26
N HIS A 31 -2.22 2.90 10.27
CA HIS A 31 -2.92 2.87 8.98
C HIS A 31 -2.10 2.15 7.91
N TYR A 32 -2.78 1.31 7.13
CA TYR A 32 -2.20 0.46 6.11
C TYR A 32 -3.01 0.53 4.82
N MET A 33 -2.31 0.39 3.70
CA MET A 33 -2.92 0.31 2.38
C MET A 33 -2.54 -1.00 1.70
N ALA A 34 -3.52 -1.59 1.03
CA ALA A 34 -3.35 -2.68 0.09
C ALA A 34 -3.32 -2.09 -1.32
N VAL A 35 -2.25 -2.36 -2.06
CA VAL A 35 -2.04 -1.79 -3.39
C VAL A 35 -1.65 -2.86 -4.39
N SER A 36 -2.08 -2.72 -5.63
CA SER A 36 -1.70 -3.60 -6.74
C SER A 36 -0.89 -2.82 -7.76
N LEU A 37 0.17 -3.45 -8.27
CA LEU A 37 1.08 -2.80 -9.21
C LEU A 37 0.36 -2.50 -10.53
N ILE A 38 0.60 -1.33 -11.10
CA ILE A 38 0.16 -0.99 -12.46
C ILE A 38 1.38 -1.07 -13.37
N GLU A 39 1.30 -1.93 -14.38
CA GLU A 39 2.30 -2.04 -15.45
C GLU A 39 1.57 -2.10 -16.80
N GLU A 40 2.07 -1.37 -17.80
CA GLU A 40 1.48 -1.32 -19.16
C GLU A 40 -0.02 -0.98 -19.19
N ASP A 41 -0.45 -0.04 -18.34
CA ASP A 41 -1.86 0.36 -18.15
C ASP A 41 -2.79 -0.76 -17.61
N GLU A 42 -2.22 -1.85 -17.10
CA GLU A 42 -2.95 -2.97 -16.49
C GLU A 42 -2.59 -3.16 -15.01
N ILE A 43 -3.62 -3.43 -14.20
CA ILE A 43 -3.45 -3.81 -12.79
C ILE A 43 -2.97 -5.26 -12.74
N GLN A 44 -1.78 -5.46 -12.22
CA GLN A 44 -1.13 -6.76 -12.10
C GLN A 44 -1.76 -7.58 -10.97
N GLU A 45 -1.74 -8.91 -11.13
CA GLU A 45 -2.15 -9.83 -10.07
C GLU A 45 -1.17 -9.78 -8.90
N GLY A 46 -1.69 -9.47 -7.71
CA GLY A 46 -0.93 -9.41 -6.47
C GLY A 46 -1.23 -8.16 -5.66
N VAL A 47 -1.09 -8.27 -4.34
CA VAL A 47 -1.31 -7.18 -3.40
C VAL A 47 -0.07 -6.97 -2.55
N TYR A 48 0.38 -5.73 -2.52
CA TYR A 48 1.44 -5.25 -1.65
C TYR A 48 0.85 -4.46 -0.49
N LEU A 49 1.42 -4.63 0.70
CA LEU A 49 0.96 -3.97 1.92
C LEU A 49 1.98 -2.94 2.36
N TYR A 50 1.54 -1.70 2.50
CA TYR A 50 2.34 -0.59 2.99
C TYR A 50 1.71 0.05 4.22
N ARG A 51 2.54 0.63 5.08
CA ARG A 51 2.07 1.57 6.11
C ARG A 51 1.95 2.95 5.47
N TYR A 52 0.94 3.70 5.85
CA TYR A 52 0.88 5.12 5.54
C TYR A 52 0.55 5.95 6.78
N ARG A 53 0.93 7.23 6.74
CA ARG A 53 0.59 8.23 7.75
C ARG A 53 0.46 9.60 7.12
N ASP A 54 -0.43 10.41 7.67
CA ASP A 54 -0.55 11.80 7.26
C ASP A 54 0.72 12.59 7.63
N ALA A 55 1.20 13.41 6.70
CA ALA A 55 2.23 14.40 6.89
C ALA A 55 1.61 15.73 7.35
N GLU A 56 2.43 16.60 7.95
CA GLU A 56 1.98 17.91 8.45
C GLU A 56 1.47 18.83 7.33
N ASP A 57 1.95 18.64 6.10
CA ASP A 57 1.58 19.44 4.93
C ASP A 57 0.30 18.91 4.21
N GLY A 58 -0.34 17.87 4.75
CA GLY A 58 -1.52 17.23 4.15
C GLY A 58 -1.21 16.18 3.08
N ASP A 59 0.07 15.89 2.83
CA ASP A 59 0.53 14.75 2.05
C ASP A 59 0.48 13.45 2.88
N ILE A 60 0.65 12.30 2.23
CA ILE A 60 0.83 11.01 2.92
C ILE A 60 2.27 10.53 2.79
N VAL A 61 2.81 9.98 3.87
CA VAL A 61 4.10 9.28 3.87
C VAL A 61 3.84 7.79 3.83
N VAL A 62 4.36 7.13 2.79
CA VAL A 62 4.26 5.67 2.60
C VAL A 62 5.56 5.00 3.05
N GLU A 63 5.44 3.95 3.85
CA GLU A 63 6.57 3.23 4.44
C GLU A 63 6.41 1.73 4.23
N GLN A 64 7.51 1.06 3.88
CA GLN A 64 7.55 -0.41 3.82
C GLN A 64 7.42 -0.99 5.22
N ILE A 65 6.69 -2.10 5.34
CA ILE A 65 6.59 -2.86 6.57
C ILE A 65 7.81 -3.78 6.66
N THR A 66 8.85 -3.36 7.39
CA THR A 66 10.11 -4.12 7.48
C THR A 66 10.12 -5.16 8.61
N GLU A 67 9.23 -5.04 9.59
CA GLU A 67 9.17 -5.98 10.72
C GLU A 67 8.33 -7.21 10.34
N PRO A 68 8.89 -8.44 10.37
CA PRO A 68 8.16 -9.65 9.95
C PRO A 68 6.92 -9.94 10.80
N ALA A 69 6.98 -9.62 12.10
CA ALA A 69 5.85 -9.80 13.00
C ALA A 69 4.70 -8.84 12.67
N GLU A 70 5.02 -7.58 12.36
CA GLU A 70 4.03 -6.59 11.89
C GLU A 70 3.42 -7.02 10.57
N TYR A 71 4.26 -7.36 9.57
CA TYR A 71 3.79 -7.81 8.25
C TYR A 71 2.81 -8.98 8.36
N LYS A 72 3.15 -10.00 9.18
CA LYS A 72 2.28 -11.16 9.41
C LYS A 72 0.95 -10.78 10.05
N ARG A 73 0.92 -9.81 10.97
CA ARG A 73 -0.35 -9.35 11.59
C ARG A 73 -1.21 -8.61 10.58
N VAL A 74 -0.62 -7.68 9.82
CA VAL A 74 -1.30 -6.86 8.82
C VAL A 74 -1.84 -7.71 7.68
N SER A 75 -1.04 -8.64 7.17
CA SER A 75 -1.46 -9.60 6.13
C SER A 75 -2.66 -10.43 6.56
N ARG A 76 -2.66 -10.97 7.79
CA ARG A 76 -3.82 -11.70 8.32
C ARG A 76 -5.06 -10.83 8.48
N ALA A 77 -4.89 -9.57 8.86
CA ALA A 77 -6.01 -8.64 9.01
C ALA A 77 -6.65 -8.32 7.64
N TYR A 78 -5.83 -8.18 6.59
CA TYR A 78 -6.30 -7.99 5.22
C TYR A 78 -7.00 -9.24 4.67
N GLU A 79 -6.40 -10.41 4.83
CA GLU A 79 -6.97 -11.69 4.35
C GLU A 79 -8.28 -12.09 5.04
N ALA A 80 -8.54 -11.58 6.25
CA ALA A 80 -9.74 -11.89 7.02
C ALA A 80 -10.96 -11.00 6.68
N ARG A 81 -10.82 -10.08 5.72
CA ARG A 81 -11.89 -9.18 5.27
C ARG A 81 -12.83 -9.81 4.25
#